data_AF-A0A0U3NL78-F1
#
_entry.id   AF-A0A0U3NL78-F1
#
_cell.length_a   1.000
_cell.length_b   1.000
_cell.length_c   1.000
_cell.angle_alpha   90.00
_cell.angle_beta   90.00
_cell.angle_gamma   90.00
#
_symmetry.space_group_name_H-M   'P 1'
#
loop_
_entity.id
_entity.type
_entity.pdbx_description
1 polymer ?
#
loop_
_entity_poly.entity_id
_entity_poly.type
_entity_poly.pdbx_seq_one_letter_code
_entity_poly.pdbx_strand_id
1 'polypeptide(L)'
;MIDEIGAIRSKFSAQDTLDGRIDQIFEAMQAIGFEALIYDYTPVPYDLDGKVMFPSLLKLRNISDDMHEYWFERGYFSIDPVQQVALRTSAPFLWNYSADADTVIRRFLTEDTAPVARYLHERDMSAGVTVPVHMPRGDYATVTSIHFRSSKAFERHALRHIADFNLLAHVFHEAASDRFEAETFRSGKVRLTERERECLRYSAEGYSAKEISRIIDRSVPTVVMHLNAAARKLGARNRTQAVVRATHYRLLEDRPSYNL
;
A
#
# COMPACT_ATOMS: atom_id res chain seq x y z
N MET A 1 1.15 -27.51 -6.05
CA MET A 1 1.50 -26.28 -5.31
C MET A 1 2.49 -25.38 -6.05
N ILE A 2 3.75 -25.77 -6.31
CA ILE A 2 4.68 -24.89 -7.07
C ILE A 2 4.23 -24.71 -8.54
N ASP A 3 3.81 -25.79 -9.20
CA ASP A 3 3.28 -25.72 -10.58
C ASP A 3 1.99 -24.90 -10.67
N GLU A 4 1.16 -24.93 -9.61
CA GLU A 4 -0.06 -24.12 -9.50
C GLU A 4 0.28 -22.63 -9.34
N ILE A 5 1.29 -22.29 -8.53
CA ILE A 5 1.79 -20.92 -8.40
C ILE A 5 2.31 -20.41 -9.76
N GLY A 6 3.05 -21.24 -10.49
CA GLY A 6 3.53 -20.92 -11.84
C GLY A 6 2.39 -20.61 -12.80
N ALA A 7 1.35 -21.45 -12.83
CA ALA A 7 0.17 -21.24 -13.67
C ALA A 7 -0.61 -19.98 -13.30
N ILE A 8 -0.84 -19.72 -12.01
CA ILE A 8 -1.52 -18.51 -11.50
C ILE A 8 -0.72 -17.26 -11.88
N ARG A 9 0.62 -17.30 -11.70
CA ARG A 9 1.51 -16.20 -12.07
C ARG A 9 1.43 -15.91 -13.57
N SER A 10 1.53 -16.93 -14.42
CA SER A 10 1.41 -16.76 -15.88
C SER A 10 0.04 -16.18 -16.27
N LYS A 11 -1.04 -16.59 -15.57
CA LYS A 11 -2.37 -16.03 -15.80
C LYS A 11 -2.40 -14.53 -15.51
N PHE A 12 -1.95 -14.11 -14.32
CA PHE A 12 -1.96 -12.69 -13.93
C PHE A 12 -0.97 -11.83 -14.73
N SER A 13 0.17 -12.40 -15.13
CA SER A 13 1.15 -11.67 -15.92
C SER A 13 0.78 -11.52 -17.40
N ALA A 14 -0.24 -12.25 -17.88
CA ALA A 14 -0.68 -12.21 -19.28
C ALA A 14 -1.28 -10.85 -19.70
N GLN A 15 -1.75 -10.05 -18.73
CA GLN A 15 -2.24 -8.70 -19.00
C GLN A 15 -1.11 -7.67 -18.95
N ASP A 16 -1.14 -6.74 -19.90
CA ASP A 16 -0.11 -5.71 -20.04
C ASP A 16 -0.36 -4.45 -19.21
N THR A 17 -1.59 -4.23 -18.77
CA THR A 17 -1.94 -3.08 -17.94
C THR A 17 -2.17 -3.52 -16.51
N LEU A 18 -1.87 -2.65 -15.55
CA LEU A 18 -2.21 -2.88 -14.14
C LEU A 18 -3.71 -3.12 -13.97
N ASP A 19 -4.55 -2.34 -14.66
CA ASP A 19 -6.01 -2.52 -14.61
C ASP A 19 -6.44 -3.89 -15.15
N GLY A 20 -5.84 -4.39 -16.23
CA GLY A 20 -6.14 -5.74 -16.72
C GLY A 20 -5.73 -6.83 -15.73
N ARG A 21 -4.59 -6.67 -15.03
CA ARG A 21 -4.19 -7.61 -13.96
C ARG A 21 -5.19 -7.59 -12.80
N ILE A 22 -5.72 -6.42 -12.46
CA ILE A 22 -6.75 -6.24 -11.41
C ILE A 22 -8.07 -6.89 -11.83
N ASP A 23 -8.47 -6.74 -13.09
CA ASP A 23 -9.67 -7.40 -13.62
C ASP A 23 -9.55 -8.92 -13.51
N GLN A 24 -8.37 -9.49 -13.79
CA GLN A 24 -8.17 -10.93 -13.68
C GLN A 24 -8.25 -11.48 -12.25
N ILE A 25 -7.69 -10.80 -11.25
CA ILE A 25 -7.89 -11.22 -9.86
C ILE A 25 -9.36 -11.02 -9.46
N PHE A 26 -10.01 -9.94 -9.90
CA PHE A 26 -11.42 -9.73 -9.62
C PHE A 26 -12.29 -10.87 -10.17
N GLU A 27 -12.11 -11.27 -11.43
CA GLU A 27 -12.78 -12.43 -12.02
C GLU A 27 -12.49 -13.73 -11.25
N ALA A 28 -11.25 -13.94 -10.83
CA ALA A 28 -10.88 -15.11 -10.03
C ALA A 28 -11.56 -15.11 -8.64
N MET A 29 -11.71 -13.93 -8.03
CA MET A 29 -12.42 -13.75 -6.76
C MET A 29 -13.93 -13.95 -6.92
N GLN A 30 -14.52 -13.49 -8.02
CA GLN A 30 -15.93 -13.73 -8.34
C GLN A 30 -16.24 -15.21 -8.51
N ALA A 31 -15.34 -15.97 -9.15
CA ALA A 31 -15.49 -17.42 -9.32
C ALA A 31 -15.54 -18.19 -7.98
N ILE A 32 -14.97 -17.60 -6.91
CA ILE A 32 -15.02 -18.14 -5.54
C ILE A 32 -15.97 -17.35 -4.64
N GLY A 33 -16.94 -16.60 -5.19
CA GLY A 33 -18.08 -16.04 -4.45
C GLY A 33 -17.84 -14.70 -3.74
N PHE A 34 -16.83 -13.93 -4.14
CA PHE A 34 -16.67 -12.55 -3.69
C PHE A 34 -17.18 -11.55 -4.74
N GLU A 35 -17.82 -10.46 -4.31
CA GLU A 35 -18.62 -9.62 -5.21
C GLU A 35 -17.92 -8.30 -5.59
N ALA A 36 -17.00 -7.84 -4.75
CA ALA A 36 -16.25 -6.60 -4.95
C ALA A 36 -14.80 -6.76 -4.50
N LEU A 37 -13.91 -5.91 -5.05
CA LEU A 37 -12.48 -5.93 -4.78
C LEU A 37 -11.95 -4.51 -4.55
N ILE A 38 -11.14 -4.37 -3.50
CA ILE A 38 -10.27 -3.23 -3.24
C ILE A 38 -8.83 -3.74 -3.28
N TYR A 39 -8.00 -3.09 -4.09
CA TYR A 39 -6.55 -3.26 -4.04
C TYR A 39 -5.91 -1.92 -3.71
N ASP A 40 -5.19 -1.86 -2.60
CA ASP A 40 -4.42 -0.68 -2.22
C ASP A 40 -2.96 -1.04 -1.96
N TYR A 41 -2.07 -0.09 -2.23
CA TYR A 41 -0.63 -0.21 -1.96
C TYR A 41 -0.10 1.06 -1.32
N THR A 42 0.65 0.87 -0.24
CA THR A 42 1.24 1.95 0.56
C THR A 42 2.74 1.72 0.73
N PRO A 43 3.60 2.57 0.12
CA PRO A 43 5.05 2.39 0.14
C PRO A 43 5.69 2.64 1.52
N VAL A 44 4.99 3.38 2.38
CA VAL A 44 5.42 3.76 3.72
C VAL A 44 4.17 3.79 4.60
N PRO A 45 3.95 2.80 5.49
CA PRO A 45 2.69 2.68 6.21
C PRO A 45 2.46 3.77 7.27
N TYR A 46 3.54 4.30 7.86
CA TYR A 46 3.49 5.30 8.92
C TYR A 46 4.41 6.48 8.59
N ASP A 47 4.00 7.70 8.90
CA ASP A 47 4.90 8.85 8.90
C ASP A 47 5.85 8.84 10.10
N LEU A 48 6.74 9.83 10.17
CA LEU A 48 7.72 9.97 11.26
C LEU A 48 7.09 10.27 12.62
N ASP A 49 5.81 10.68 12.66
CA ASP A 49 5.04 10.90 13.89
C ASP A 49 4.18 9.67 14.25
N GLY A 50 4.27 8.58 13.49
CA GLY A 50 3.55 7.33 13.71
C GLY A 50 2.11 7.33 13.19
N LYS A 51 1.71 8.32 12.38
CA LYS A 51 0.37 8.37 11.77
C LYS A 51 0.33 7.51 10.53
N VAL A 52 -0.80 6.83 10.31
CA VAL A 52 -1.03 6.03 9.11
C VAL A 52 -1.00 6.92 7.87
N MET A 53 -0.19 6.53 6.90
CA MET A 53 -0.09 7.19 5.60
C MET A 53 -1.11 6.64 4.63
N PHE A 54 -1.57 7.49 3.71
CA PHE A 54 -2.47 7.10 2.63
C PHE A 54 -1.76 6.26 1.58
N PRO A 55 -2.48 5.35 0.91
CA PRO A 55 -1.91 4.54 -0.15
C PRO A 55 -1.56 5.42 -1.35
N SER A 56 -0.50 5.07 -2.07
CA SER A 56 -0.13 5.73 -3.33
C SER A 56 -0.92 5.18 -4.52
N LEU A 57 -1.57 4.04 -4.34
CA LEU A 57 -2.42 3.38 -5.31
C LEU A 57 -3.67 2.85 -4.62
N LEU A 58 -4.84 3.18 -5.16
CA LEU A 58 -6.11 2.55 -4.81
C LEU A 58 -6.82 2.15 -6.10
N LYS A 59 -7.28 0.91 -6.16
CA LYS A 59 -8.02 0.37 -7.30
C LYS A 59 -9.24 -0.38 -6.80
N LEU A 60 -10.38 -0.06 -7.39
CA LEU A 60 -11.70 -0.52 -6.96
C LEU A 60 -12.36 -1.30 -8.09
N ARG A 61 -13.07 -2.38 -7.76
CA ARG A 61 -13.97 -3.10 -8.66
C ARG A 61 -15.28 -3.39 -7.97
N ASN A 62 -16.37 -3.06 -8.67
CA ASN A 62 -17.73 -3.15 -8.16
C ASN A 62 -17.94 -2.38 -6.84
N ILE A 63 -17.29 -1.23 -6.71
CA ILE A 63 -17.41 -0.30 -5.59
C ILE A 63 -17.57 1.09 -6.20
N SER A 64 -18.41 1.91 -5.58
CA SER A 64 -18.64 3.28 -6.01
C SER A 64 -17.35 4.11 -5.90
N ASP A 65 -17.10 4.95 -6.92
CA ASP A 65 -15.92 5.83 -6.96
C ASP A 65 -15.92 6.87 -5.82
N ASP A 66 -17.07 7.15 -5.21
CA ASP A 66 -17.17 8.04 -4.05
C ASP A 66 -16.32 7.57 -2.86
N MET A 67 -16.02 6.26 -2.74
CA MET A 67 -15.14 5.73 -1.71
C MET A 67 -13.79 6.44 -1.69
N HIS A 68 -13.26 6.86 -2.85
CA HIS A 68 -12.01 7.58 -2.93
C HIS A 68 -12.06 8.91 -2.17
N GLU A 69 -13.15 9.67 -2.28
CA GLU A 69 -13.34 10.93 -1.55
C GLU A 69 -13.32 10.68 -0.02
N TYR A 70 -14.06 9.67 0.44
CA TYR A 70 -14.14 9.36 1.87
C TYR A 70 -12.80 8.85 2.43
N TRP A 71 -12.13 7.93 1.74
CA TRP A 71 -10.88 7.35 2.23
C TRP A 71 -9.72 8.33 2.18
N PHE A 72 -9.62 9.19 1.17
CA PHE A 72 -8.50 10.12 1.02
C PHE A 72 -8.80 11.52 1.56
N GLU A 73 -9.89 12.15 1.16
CA GLU A 73 -10.16 13.56 1.48
C GLU A 73 -10.74 13.70 2.89
N ARG A 74 -11.60 12.76 3.30
CA ARG A 74 -12.20 12.73 4.65
C ARG A 74 -11.40 11.90 5.65
N GLY A 75 -10.27 11.32 5.22
CA GLY A 75 -9.32 10.63 6.09
C GLY A 75 -9.79 9.28 6.61
N TYR A 76 -10.77 8.63 5.98
CA TYR A 76 -11.30 7.35 6.49
C TYR A 76 -10.24 6.26 6.50
N PHE A 77 -9.26 6.28 5.59
CA PHE A 77 -8.19 5.30 5.55
C PHE A 77 -7.42 5.20 6.89
N SER A 78 -7.12 6.33 7.54
CA SER A 78 -6.35 6.36 8.79
C SER A 78 -7.13 5.83 10.00
N ILE A 79 -8.45 5.83 9.94
CA ILE A 79 -9.34 5.39 11.01
C ILE A 79 -10.06 4.07 10.67
N ASP A 80 -9.77 3.46 9.53
CA ASP A 80 -10.40 2.21 9.07
C ASP A 80 -9.94 1.01 9.93
N PRO A 81 -10.84 0.35 10.67
CA PRO A 81 -10.54 -0.84 11.45
C PRO A 81 -9.88 -1.98 10.65
N VAL A 82 -10.25 -2.15 9.37
CA VAL A 82 -9.65 -3.17 8.49
C VAL A 82 -8.19 -2.84 8.24
N GLN A 83 -7.88 -1.58 7.93
CA GLN A 83 -6.49 -1.13 7.73
C GLN A 83 -5.68 -1.23 9.03
N GLN A 84 -6.27 -0.91 10.18
CA GLN A 84 -5.62 -1.07 11.47
C GLN A 84 -5.24 -2.52 11.77
N VAL A 85 -6.05 -3.50 11.37
CA VAL A 85 -5.69 -4.92 11.46
C VAL A 85 -4.63 -5.28 10.43
N ALA A 86 -4.81 -4.91 9.16
CA ALA A 86 -3.92 -5.25 8.06
C ALA A 86 -2.46 -4.82 8.29
N LEU A 87 -2.27 -3.66 8.92
CA LEU A 87 -0.95 -3.15 9.33
C LEU A 87 -0.26 -3.96 10.43
N ARG A 88 -0.98 -4.83 11.14
CA ARG A 88 -0.52 -5.55 12.34
C ARG A 88 -0.53 -7.07 12.20
N THR A 89 -0.97 -7.59 11.06
CA THR A 89 -1.01 -9.04 10.78
C THR A 89 -0.51 -9.33 9.37
N SER A 90 0.02 -10.53 9.18
CA SER A 90 0.35 -11.08 7.86
C SER A 90 -0.61 -12.19 7.43
N ALA A 91 -1.45 -12.67 8.35
CA ALA A 91 -2.47 -13.67 8.04
C ALA A 91 -3.70 -13.00 7.41
N PRO A 92 -4.36 -13.67 6.44
CA PRO A 92 -5.64 -13.20 5.93
C PRO A 92 -6.68 -13.22 7.05
N PHE A 93 -7.63 -12.29 7.03
CA PHE A 93 -8.65 -12.20 8.08
C PHE A 93 -10.02 -11.82 7.53
N LEU A 94 -11.04 -12.43 8.14
CA LEU A 94 -12.44 -12.05 7.98
C LEU A 94 -12.72 -10.83 8.86
N TRP A 95 -13.47 -9.88 8.33
CA TRP A 95 -13.96 -8.72 9.07
C TRP A 95 -15.45 -8.53 8.84
N ASN A 96 -16.13 -8.00 9.86
CA ASN A 96 -17.55 -7.71 9.82
C ASN A 96 -17.85 -6.55 10.79
N TYR A 97 -18.44 -5.47 10.26
CA TYR A 97 -18.77 -4.24 10.96
C TYR A 97 -20.07 -4.32 11.78
N SER A 98 -20.78 -5.45 11.74
CA SER A 98 -21.93 -5.69 12.62
C SER A 98 -21.49 -5.84 14.08
N ALA A 99 -22.21 -5.20 15.00
CA ALA A 99 -21.86 -5.16 16.43
C ALA A 99 -21.91 -6.52 17.13
N ASP A 100 -22.71 -7.45 16.62
CA ASP A 100 -22.86 -8.83 17.10
C ASP A 100 -21.83 -9.80 16.49
N ALA A 101 -21.06 -9.36 15.48
CA ALA A 101 -20.01 -10.18 14.89
C ALA A 101 -18.79 -10.28 15.81
N ASP A 102 -18.19 -11.46 15.86
CA ASP A 102 -16.95 -11.72 16.60
C ASP A 102 -15.78 -11.87 15.61
N THR A 103 -15.32 -10.73 15.09
CA THR A 103 -14.20 -10.66 14.16
C THR A 103 -13.05 -9.84 14.72
N VAL A 104 -11.86 -9.97 14.11
CA VAL A 104 -10.63 -9.31 14.61
C VAL A 104 -10.73 -7.80 14.66
N ILE A 105 -11.56 -7.18 13.82
CA ILE A 105 -11.77 -5.73 13.79
C ILE A 105 -12.59 -5.21 14.99
N ARG A 106 -13.30 -6.09 15.73
CA ARG A 106 -14.16 -5.72 16.86
C ARG A 106 -13.43 -4.86 17.91
N ARG A 107 -12.14 -5.15 18.15
CA ARG A 107 -11.30 -4.40 19.11
C ARG A 107 -10.99 -2.97 18.67
N PHE A 108 -11.21 -2.65 17.40
CA PHE A 108 -10.96 -1.34 16.79
C PHE A 108 -12.27 -0.60 16.48
N LEU A 109 -13.43 -1.19 16.76
CA LEU A 109 -14.74 -0.52 16.61
C LEU A 109 -14.95 0.43 17.79
N THR A 110 -14.68 1.72 17.58
CA THR A 110 -14.83 2.79 18.57
C THR A 110 -15.69 3.93 18.02
N GLU A 111 -15.94 4.96 18.84
CA GLU A 111 -16.60 6.18 18.38
C GLU A 111 -15.80 6.89 17.25
N ASP A 112 -14.47 6.86 17.33
CA ASP A 112 -13.58 7.46 16.33
C ASP A 112 -13.67 6.75 14.97
N THR A 113 -13.94 5.45 14.95
CA THR A 113 -14.06 4.65 13.71
C THR A 113 -15.51 4.51 13.24
N ALA A 114 -16.48 5.01 14.00
CA ALA A 114 -17.91 4.94 13.68
C ALA A 114 -18.28 5.56 12.30
N PRO A 115 -17.62 6.62 11.80
CA PRO A 115 -17.89 7.14 10.46
C PRO A 115 -17.67 6.10 9.35
N VAL A 116 -16.61 5.28 9.46
CA VAL A 116 -16.30 4.21 8.49
C VAL A 116 -17.39 3.14 8.53
N ALA A 117 -17.76 2.69 9.74
CA ALA A 117 -18.80 1.69 9.92
C ALA A 117 -20.15 2.16 9.32
N ARG A 118 -20.54 3.42 9.54
CA ARG A 118 -21.77 3.99 8.95
C ARG A 118 -21.74 3.97 7.42
N TYR A 119 -20.64 4.47 6.82
CA TYR A 119 -20.50 4.50 5.36
C TYR A 119 -20.64 3.10 4.74
N LEU A 120 -20.01 2.09 5.35
CA LEU A 120 -20.05 0.70 4.86
C LEU A 120 -21.43 0.06 5.06
N HIS A 121 -22.09 0.30 6.19
CA HIS A 121 -23.45 -0.19 6.45
C HIS A 121 -24.48 0.41 5.48
N GLU A 122 -24.40 1.71 5.18
CA GLU A 122 -25.29 2.39 4.24
C GLU A 122 -25.19 1.84 2.80
N ARG A 123 -24.11 1.11 2.49
CA ARG A 123 -23.82 0.55 1.16
C ARG A 123 -23.85 -0.97 1.12
N ASP A 124 -24.38 -1.63 2.16
CA ASP A 124 -24.37 -3.09 2.31
C ASP A 124 -22.96 -3.72 2.28
N MET A 125 -21.88 -2.96 2.51
CA MET A 125 -20.46 -3.37 2.45
C MET A 125 -19.88 -3.75 3.82
N SER A 126 -20.69 -4.35 4.69
CA SER A 126 -20.35 -4.52 6.09
C SER A 126 -19.45 -5.71 6.41
N ALA A 127 -19.20 -6.63 5.46
CA ALA A 127 -18.33 -7.77 5.68
C ALA A 127 -17.48 -8.14 4.47
N GLY A 128 -16.33 -8.75 4.75
CA GLY A 128 -15.37 -9.13 3.73
C GLY A 128 -14.15 -9.85 4.28
N VAL A 129 -13.20 -10.13 3.39
CA VAL A 129 -11.92 -10.73 3.74
C VAL A 129 -10.81 -9.82 3.24
N THR A 130 -9.77 -9.64 4.04
CA THR A 130 -8.59 -8.89 3.65
C THR A 130 -7.35 -9.76 3.74
N VAL A 131 -6.56 -9.74 2.68
CA VAL A 131 -5.21 -10.32 2.65
C VAL A 131 -4.19 -9.18 2.69
N PRO A 132 -3.46 -9.01 3.80
CA PRO A 132 -2.31 -8.11 3.84
C PRO A 132 -1.09 -8.75 3.16
N VAL A 133 -0.45 -8.01 2.27
CA VAL A 133 0.81 -8.41 1.62
C VAL A 133 1.89 -7.43 2.05
N HIS A 134 2.85 -7.91 2.86
CA HIS A 134 3.95 -7.09 3.38
C HIS A 134 5.24 -7.40 2.61
N MET A 135 5.96 -6.36 2.21
CA MET A 135 7.13 -6.47 1.36
C MET A 135 8.42 -6.28 2.16
N PRO A 136 9.58 -6.79 1.68
CA PRO A 136 10.84 -6.78 2.45
C PRO A 136 11.32 -5.39 2.92
N ARG A 137 10.95 -4.31 2.23
CA ARG A 137 11.31 -2.95 2.67
C ARG A 137 10.35 -2.39 3.71
N GLY A 138 9.21 -3.01 3.98
CA GLY A 138 8.18 -2.56 4.93
C GLY A 138 7.07 -1.71 4.30
N ASP A 139 7.01 -1.63 2.97
CA ASP A 139 5.79 -1.31 2.24
C ASP A 139 4.77 -2.45 2.36
N TYR A 140 3.50 -2.14 2.11
CA TYR A 140 2.45 -3.13 2.16
C TYR A 140 1.35 -2.85 1.13
N ALA A 141 0.61 -3.90 0.80
CA ALA A 141 -0.63 -3.83 0.04
C ALA A 141 -1.74 -4.56 0.79
N THR A 142 -2.98 -4.22 0.48
CA THR A 142 -4.12 -5.08 0.82
C THR A 142 -4.86 -5.49 -0.44
N VAL A 143 -5.26 -6.76 -0.46
CA VAL A 143 -6.25 -7.27 -1.41
C VAL A 143 -7.47 -7.61 -0.57
N THR A 144 -8.51 -6.80 -0.71
CA THR A 144 -9.70 -6.86 0.11
C THR A 144 -10.89 -7.21 -0.76
N SER A 145 -11.58 -8.28 -0.41
CA SER A 145 -12.86 -8.63 -1.01
C SER A 145 -14.02 -8.23 -0.11
N ILE A 146 -15.12 -7.85 -0.73
CA ILE A 146 -16.36 -7.48 -0.03
C ILE A 146 -17.47 -8.39 -0.53
N HIS A 147 -18.34 -8.78 0.39
CA HIS A 147 -19.60 -9.43 0.06
C HIS A 147 -20.74 -8.53 0.49
N PHE A 148 -21.63 -8.19 -0.44
CA PHE A 148 -22.77 -7.36 -0.12
C PHE A 148 -23.74 -8.16 0.74
N ARG A 149 -24.31 -7.53 1.78
CA ARG A 149 -25.30 -8.16 2.67
C ARG A 149 -24.73 -9.41 3.37
N SER A 150 -23.97 -9.16 4.42
CA SER A 150 -23.36 -10.22 5.24
C SER A 150 -24.38 -11.22 5.77
N SER A 151 -24.02 -12.51 5.75
CA SER A 151 -24.78 -13.60 6.36
C SER A 151 -23.84 -14.63 6.97
N LYS A 152 -24.33 -15.45 7.90
CA LYS A 152 -23.56 -16.59 8.44
C LYS A 152 -23.13 -17.60 7.36
N ALA A 153 -23.85 -17.65 6.23
CA ALA A 153 -23.46 -18.46 5.09
C ALA A 153 -22.18 -17.92 4.42
N PHE A 154 -22.08 -16.59 4.29
CA PHE A 154 -20.88 -15.93 3.79
C PHE A 154 -19.67 -16.20 4.68
N GLU A 155 -19.77 -16.06 5.99
CA GLU A 155 -18.61 -16.29 6.88
C GLU A 155 -18.04 -17.70 6.73
N ARG A 156 -18.91 -18.72 6.66
CA ARG A 156 -18.49 -20.11 6.42
C ARG A 156 -17.84 -20.27 5.04
N HIS A 157 -18.38 -19.61 4.03
CA HIS A 157 -17.86 -19.65 2.67
C HIS A 157 -16.49 -18.97 2.57
N ALA A 158 -16.34 -17.79 3.16
CA ALA A 158 -15.09 -17.04 3.25
C ALA A 158 -14.00 -17.85 3.96
N LEU A 159 -14.31 -18.47 5.12
CA LEU A 159 -13.36 -19.30 5.85
C LEU A 159 -12.90 -20.54 5.07
N ARG A 160 -13.74 -21.09 4.18
CA ARG A 160 -13.34 -22.23 3.32
C ARG A 160 -12.36 -21.83 2.23
N HIS A 161 -12.48 -20.62 1.69
CA HIS A 161 -11.69 -20.14 0.55
C HIS A 161 -10.58 -19.15 0.95
N ILE A 162 -10.41 -18.86 2.24
CA ILE A 162 -9.44 -17.86 2.72
C ILE A 162 -7.99 -18.20 2.36
N ALA A 163 -7.65 -19.49 2.30
CA ALA A 163 -6.33 -19.96 1.88
C ALA A 163 -6.10 -19.74 0.38
N ASP A 164 -7.09 -20.06 -0.46
CA ASP A 164 -7.02 -19.81 -1.91
C ASP A 164 -6.94 -18.31 -2.19
N PHE A 165 -7.72 -17.51 -1.47
CA PHE A 165 -7.65 -16.06 -1.57
C PHE A 165 -6.28 -15.53 -1.16
N ASN A 166 -5.70 -16.03 -0.06
CA ASN A 166 -4.36 -15.64 0.35
C ASN A 166 -3.32 -15.93 -0.75
N LEU A 167 -3.34 -17.14 -1.32
CA LEU A 167 -2.44 -17.51 -2.40
C LEU A 167 -2.62 -16.60 -3.62
N LEU A 168 -3.85 -16.41 -4.07
CA LEU A 168 -4.17 -15.57 -5.23
C LEU A 168 -3.74 -14.12 -5.00
N ALA A 169 -3.97 -13.56 -3.82
CA ALA A 169 -3.58 -12.20 -3.46
C ALA A 169 -2.06 -11.99 -3.49
N HIS A 170 -1.28 -12.93 -2.95
CA HIS A 170 0.19 -12.82 -2.98
C HIS A 170 0.77 -12.94 -4.39
N VAL A 171 0.31 -13.92 -5.18
CA VAL A 171 0.77 -14.10 -6.57
C VAL A 171 0.31 -12.94 -7.45
N PHE A 172 -0.91 -12.43 -7.22
CA PHE A 172 -1.40 -11.25 -7.90
C PHE A 172 -0.57 -10.01 -7.55
N HIS A 173 -0.24 -9.77 -6.28
CA HIS A 173 0.52 -8.58 -5.89
C HIS A 173 1.88 -8.55 -6.58
N GLU A 174 2.59 -9.69 -6.63
CA GLU A 174 3.84 -9.83 -7.37
C GLU A 174 3.67 -9.39 -8.82
N ALA A 175 2.69 -9.95 -9.53
CA ALA A 175 2.38 -9.54 -10.90
C ALA A 175 1.95 -8.06 -10.99
N ALA A 176 1.10 -7.57 -10.11
CA ALA A 176 0.63 -6.18 -10.15
C ALA A 176 1.80 -5.18 -10.02
N SER A 177 2.75 -5.48 -9.12
CA SER A 177 3.89 -4.62 -8.79
C SER A 177 4.84 -4.38 -9.97
N ASP A 178 4.94 -5.33 -10.92
CA ASP A 178 5.73 -5.18 -12.15
C ASP A 178 5.24 -4.01 -13.03
N ARG A 179 3.94 -3.71 -12.96
CA ARG A 179 3.29 -2.67 -13.76
C ARG A 179 3.14 -1.35 -13.00
N PHE A 180 3.76 -1.21 -11.83
CA PHE A 180 3.75 0.04 -11.08
C PHE A 180 4.66 1.09 -11.73
N GLU A 181 4.18 2.33 -11.72
CA GLU A 181 4.99 3.51 -12.05
C GLU A 181 5.98 3.78 -10.91
N ALA A 182 7.10 4.45 -11.21
CA ALA A 182 8.12 4.76 -10.19
C ALA A 182 7.53 5.62 -9.04
N GLU A 183 6.56 6.47 -9.38
CA GLU A 183 5.82 7.33 -8.46
C GLU A 183 5.02 6.54 -7.43
N THR A 184 4.50 5.36 -7.79
CA THR A 184 3.75 4.49 -6.89
C THR A 184 4.60 4.04 -5.71
N PHE A 185 5.91 3.84 -5.90
CA PHE A 185 6.83 3.41 -4.83
C PHE A 185 7.26 4.55 -3.89
N ARG A 186 6.83 5.78 -4.13
CA ARG A 186 7.24 6.95 -3.36
C ARG A 186 6.11 7.41 -2.44
N SER A 187 6.48 7.84 -1.23
CA SER A 187 5.52 8.37 -0.26
C SER A 187 5.56 9.90 -0.22
N GLY A 188 4.39 10.52 -0.10
CA GLY A 188 4.24 11.96 0.07
C GLY A 188 4.37 12.80 -1.21
N LYS A 189 4.13 14.11 -1.06
CA LYS A 189 4.10 15.08 -2.16
C LYS A 189 5.48 15.66 -2.51
N VAL A 190 6.52 15.33 -1.75
CA VAL A 190 7.86 15.90 -1.97
C VAL A 190 8.45 15.32 -3.26
N ARG A 191 8.96 16.22 -4.12
CA ARG A 191 9.66 15.87 -5.36
C ARG A 191 11.08 16.42 -5.33
N LEU A 192 12.04 15.51 -5.29
CA LEU A 192 13.46 15.82 -5.43
C LEU A 192 13.85 15.79 -6.90
N THR A 193 14.70 16.73 -7.32
CA THR A 193 15.35 16.64 -8.63
C THR A 193 16.33 15.46 -8.64
N GLU A 194 16.72 15.02 -9.84
CA GLU A 194 17.71 13.95 -9.99
C GLU A 194 19.01 14.27 -9.24
N ARG A 195 19.51 15.51 -9.35
CA ARG A 195 20.74 15.95 -8.65
C ARG A 195 20.58 16.10 -7.15
N GLU A 196 19.42 16.55 -6.67
CA GLU A 196 19.12 16.56 -5.23
C GLU A 196 19.11 15.15 -4.65
N ARG A 197 18.47 14.20 -5.36
CA ARG A 197 18.40 12.79 -4.98
C ARG A 197 19.78 12.14 -4.99
N GLU A 198 20.54 12.33 -6.06
CA GLU A 198 21.90 11.81 -6.21
C GLU A 198 22.82 12.28 -5.07
N CYS A 199 22.80 13.58 -4.75
CA CYS A 199 23.56 14.12 -3.62
C CYS A 199 23.12 13.53 -2.28
N LEU A 200 21.81 13.36 -2.05
CA LEU A 200 21.30 12.74 -0.83
C LEU A 200 21.61 11.24 -0.73
N ARG A 201 21.67 10.50 -1.84
CA ARG A 201 22.05 9.08 -1.86
C ARG A 201 23.48 8.89 -1.38
N TYR A 202 24.44 9.60 -1.97
CA TYR A 202 25.82 9.55 -1.48
C TYR A 202 25.95 10.12 -0.06
N SER A 203 25.08 11.06 0.32
CA SER A 203 25.00 11.51 1.70
C SER A 203 24.56 10.41 2.67
N ALA A 204 23.66 9.51 2.25
CA ALA A 204 23.19 8.39 3.04
C ALA A 204 24.29 7.33 3.23
N GLU A 205 25.20 7.21 2.26
CA GLU A 205 26.40 6.37 2.33
C GLU A 205 27.54 6.97 3.19
N GLY A 206 27.37 8.21 3.67
CA GLY A 206 28.32 8.86 4.59
C GLY A 206 29.35 9.79 3.92
N TYR A 207 29.29 10.00 2.60
CA TYR A 207 30.24 10.88 1.91
C TYR A 207 30.08 12.35 2.30
N SER A 208 31.19 13.07 2.44
CA SER A 208 31.23 14.53 2.59
C SER A 208 30.86 15.23 1.30
N ALA A 209 30.47 16.52 1.36
CA ALA A 209 30.19 17.31 0.16
C ALA A 209 31.40 17.38 -0.79
N LYS A 210 32.62 17.30 -0.27
CA LYS A 210 33.88 17.26 -1.04
C LYS A 210 34.09 15.93 -1.76
N GLU A 211 33.69 14.82 -1.16
CA GLU A 211 33.75 13.50 -1.81
C GLU A 211 32.67 13.40 -2.87
N ILE A 212 31.43 13.80 -2.55
CA ILE A 212 30.33 13.84 -3.51
C ILE A 212 30.68 14.69 -4.72
N SER A 213 31.28 15.87 -4.51
CA SER A 213 31.65 16.76 -5.61
C SER A 213 32.63 16.11 -6.59
N ARG A 214 33.53 15.24 -6.10
CA ARG A 214 34.43 14.45 -6.95
C ARG A 214 33.68 13.32 -7.66
N ILE A 215 32.75 12.66 -6.97
CA ILE A 215 31.98 11.53 -7.53
C ILE A 215 31.08 12.00 -8.69
N ILE A 216 30.40 13.14 -8.54
CA ILE A 216 29.43 13.63 -9.53
C ILE A 216 30.02 14.68 -10.48
N ASP A 217 31.33 14.92 -10.43
CA ASP A 217 32.07 15.91 -11.21
C ASP A 217 31.45 17.33 -11.15
N ARG A 218 31.30 17.87 -9.93
CA ARG A 218 30.77 19.21 -9.69
C ARG A 218 31.59 19.96 -8.64
N SER A 219 31.35 21.27 -8.53
CA SER A 219 31.96 22.07 -7.47
C SER A 219 31.34 21.74 -6.11
N VAL A 220 32.13 21.83 -5.03
CA VAL A 220 31.61 21.67 -3.66
C VAL A 220 30.44 22.62 -3.36
N PRO A 221 30.50 23.93 -3.74
CA PRO A 221 29.35 24.82 -3.59
C PRO A 221 28.07 24.33 -4.29
N THR A 222 28.18 23.74 -5.48
CA THR A 222 27.03 23.18 -6.22
C THR A 222 26.40 21.99 -5.47
N VAL A 223 27.22 21.08 -4.94
CA VAL A 223 26.73 19.96 -4.12
C VAL A 223 26.02 20.47 -2.87
N VAL A 224 26.62 21.43 -2.16
CA VAL A 224 26.02 22.04 -0.96
C VAL A 224 24.69 22.70 -1.31
N MET A 225 24.60 23.40 -2.44
CA MET A 225 23.35 23.98 -2.92
C MET A 225 22.25 22.92 -3.13
N HIS A 226 22.55 21.80 -3.79
CA HIS A 226 21.59 20.71 -3.99
C HIS A 226 21.16 20.06 -2.67
N LEU A 227 22.10 19.79 -1.76
CA LEU A 227 21.79 19.22 -0.43
C LEU A 227 20.90 20.16 0.39
N ASN A 228 21.17 21.47 0.36
CA ASN A 228 20.35 22.47 1.06
C ASN A 228 18.95 22.60 0.45
N ALA A 229 18.85 22.59 -0.89
CA ALA A 229 17.56 22.60 -1.58
C ALA A 229 16.73 21.35 -1.21
N ALA A 230 17.35 20.18 -1.20
CA ALA A 230 16.70 18.93 -0.81
C ALA A 230 16.26 18.94 0.66
N ALA A 231 17.13 19.38 1.58
CA ALA A 231 16.80 19.51 3.00
C ALA A 231 15.60 20.44 3.23
N ARG A 232 15.57 21.58 2.54
CA ARG A 232 14.44 22.53 2.58
C ARG A 232 13.14 21.89 2.07
N LYS A 233 13.18 21.20 0.92
CA LYS A 233 12.00 20.49 0.37
C LYS A 233 11.47 19.40 1.32
N LEU A 234 12.37 18.74 2.04
CA LEU A 234 12.04 17.72 3.03
C LEU A 234 11.65 18.31 4.39
N GLY A 235 11.69 19.64 4.58
CA GLY A 235 11.47 20.31 5.86
C GLY A 235 12.49 19.93 6.94
N ALA A 236 13.68 19.48 6.53
CA ALA A 236 14.75 19.04 7.42
C ALA A 236 15.60 20.21 7.90
N ARG A 237 16.02 20.16 9.17
CA ARG A 237 16.87 21.15 9.84
C ARG A 237 18.35 21.00 9.48
N ASN A 238 18.76 19.79 9.09
CA ASN A 238 20.14 19.49 8.73
C ASN A 238 20.19 18.33 7.74
N ARG A 239 21.41 18.10 7.21
CA ARG A 239 21.70 17.06 6.23
C ARG A 239 21.31 15.67 6.70
N THR A 240 21.61 15.32 7.96
CA THR A 240 21.26 14.02 8.54
C THR A 240 19.76 13.80 8.57
N GLN A 241 19.00 14.80 9.04
CA GLN A 241 17.53 14.72 9.04
C GLN A 241 16.97 14.65 7.62
N ALA A 242 17.60 15.33 6.64
CA ALA A 242 17.19 15.23 5.24
C ALA A 242 17.37 13.81 4.70
N VAL A 243 18.52 13.17 4.99
CA VAL A 243 18.76 11.76 4.66
C VAL A 243 17.73 10.85 5.31
N VAL A 244 17.46 11.00 6.61
CA VAL A 244 16.45 10.20 7.34
C VAL A 244 15.07 10.33 6.69
N ARG A 245 14.61 11.56 6.42
CA ARG A 245 13.32 11.82 5.78
C ARG A 245 13.26 11.25 4.36
N ALA A 246 14.29 11.47 3.55
CA ALA A 246 14.33 10.96 2.19
C ALA A 246 14.34 9.43 2.15
N THR A 247 15.05 8.78 3.08
CA THR A 247 15.07 7.31 3.20
C THR A 247 13.70 6.78 3.63
N HIS A 248 13.12 7.37 4.68
CA HIS A 248 11.83 6.97 5.22
C HIS A 248 10.72 7.09 4.16
N TYR A 249 10.67 8.20 3.40
CA TYR A 249 9.65 8.43 2.37
C TYR A 249 9.97 7.82 0.99
N ARG A 250 10.99 6.94 0.89
CA ARG A 250 11.40 6.26 -0.37
C ARG A 250 11.77 7.22 -1.50
N LEU A 251 12.45 8.32 -1.17
CA LEU A 251 12.82 9.36 -2.12
C LEU A 251 14.25 9.24 -2.64
N LEU A 252 15.05 8.28 -2.17
CA LEU A 252 16.44 8.07 -2.59
C LEU A 252 16.59 7.16 -3.81
N GLU A 253 15.61 6.31 -4.07
CA GLU A 253 15.59 5.33 -5.16
C GLU A 253 14.30 5.48 -5.97
N ASP A 254 14.28 4.93 -7.18
CA ASP A 254 13.12 5.00 -8.07
C ASP A 254 12.24 3.75 -7.99
N ARG A 255 12.83 2.58 -7.69
CA ARG A 255 12.13 1.30 -7.54
C ARG A 255 12.75 0.45 -6.42
N PRO A 256 11.96 -0.44 -5.80
CA PRO A 256 12.49 -1.40 -4.84
C PRO A 256 13.34 -2.49 -5.49
N SER A 257 14.32 -3.00 -4.73
CA SER A 257 15.26 -4.03 -5.18
C SER A 257 14.70 -5.46 -5.17
N TYR A 258 13.53 -5.69 -4.59
CA TYR A 258 12.88 -7.02 -4.54
C TYR A 258 11.94 -7.28 -5.72
N ASN A 259 11.77 -6.33 -6.64
CA ASN A 259 11.13 -6.55 -7.93
C ASN A 259 12.24 -6.98 -8.91
N LEU A 260 12.64 -8.25 -8.82
CA LEU A 260 13.68 -8.87 -9.66
C LEU A 260 13.14 -9.33 -11.00
#